data_AF-R8WPI7-F1
#
_entry.id   AF-R8WPI7-F1
#
_cell.length_a   1.000
_cell.length_b   1.000
_cell.length_c   1.000
_cell.angle_alpha   90.00
_cell.angle_beta   90.00
_cell.angle_gamma   90.00
#
_symmetry.space_group_name_H-M   'P 1'
#
loop_
_entity.id
_entity.type
_entity.pdbx_description
1 polymer ?
#
loop_
_entity_poly.entity_id
_entity_poly.type
_entity_poly.pdbx_seq_one_letter_code
_entity_poly.pdbx_strand_id
1 'polypeptide(L)'
;MIDSSTLPEQFPDVPADLNRMQSMQWCMWMNGHTPSLNELQSVQTKELYERYRAQNGRSDLRAAVADKLRAEASIRRIAMQNPNRVSLNQSQVTQAVKTSLDVFNNGETKPAVSIVRDLLPGKDVKPVMNRPQQRKRMKKAMKANAGHPAIVTAQKQGNPIRMDADTLSSGLMSLQNAAMVVRKLDEHEKRLGDMESRLKELEAFKTNTEKRHAIEDSGQTPEQRVLELRKQGLGYKAISTATGVPASTVRDMCKRHSV
;
A
#
# COMPACT_ATOMS: atom_id res chain seq x y z
N MET A 1 13.97 7.97 -70.62
CA MET A 1 14.18 7.65 -69.19
C MET A 1 15.58 8.12 -68.84
N ILE A 2 15.74 8.95 -67.80
CA ILE A 2 17.08 9.33 -67.32
C ILE A 2 17.67 8.10 -66.64
N ASP A 3 18.87 7.70 -67.04
CA ASP A 3 19.58 6.55 -66.47
C ASP A 3 20.09 6.91 -65.07
N SER A 4 19.37 6.44 -64.05
CA SER A 4 19.67 6.68 -62.64
C SER A 4 21.01 6.09 -62.18
N SER A 5 21.69 5.29 -63.00
CA SER A 5 23.02 4.74 -62.69
C SER A 5 24.18 5.72 -62.88
N THR A 6 23.94 6.89 -63.50
CA THR A 6 24.96 7.92 -63.76
C THR A 6 24.87 9.14 -62.82
N LEU A 7 23.91 9.13 -61.89
CA LEU A 7 23.75 10.20 -60.92
C LEU A 7 24.76 10.03 -59.78
N PRO A 8 25.52 11.07 -59.41
CA PRO A 8 26.38 11.05 -58.23
C PRO A 8 25.56 10.69 -56.99
N GLU A 9 26.13 9.86 -56.10
CA GLU A 9 25.51 9.52 -54.83
C GLU A 9 25.29 10.81 -54.02
N GLN A 10 24.04 11.24 -53.91
CA GLN A 10 23.71 12.55 -53.33
C GLN A 10 23.84 12.57 -51.80
N PHE A 11 23.95 11.39 -51.17
CA PHE A 11 24.03 11.22 -49.73
C PHE A 11 25.03 10.11 -49.36
N PRO A 12 26.35 10.32 -49.56
CA PRO A 12 27.33 9.31 -49.20
C PRO A 12 27.36 9.12 -47.67
N ASP A 13 27.45 7.87 -47.22
CA ASP A 13 27.53 7.49 -45.79
C ASP A 13 28.75 8.11 -45.08
N VAL A 14 29.80 8.42 -45.85
CA VAL A 14 30.99 9.16 -45.41
C VAL A 14 31.04 10.51 -46.14
N PRO A 15 31.12 11.65 -45.43
CA PRO A 15 31.21 12.95 -46.08
C PRO A 15 32.46 13.06 -46.97
N ALA A 16 32.27 13.52 -48.21
CA ALA A 16 33.33 13.60 -49.23
C ALA A 16 34.41 14.66 -48.93
N ASP A 17 34.14 15.58 -48.00
CA ASP A 17 35.05 16.64 -47.57
C ASP A 17 36.05 16.20 -46.48
N LEU A 18 35.95 14.95 -46.00
CA LEU A 18 36.86 14.43 -44.99
C LEU A 18 38.23 14.07 -45.58
N ASN A 19 39.29 14.41 -44.86
CA ASN A 19 40.63 13.90 -45.20
C ASN A 19 40.73 12.38 -44.96
N ARG A 20 41.80 11.75 -45.44
CA ARG A 20 41.99 10.29 -45.36
C ARG A 20 41.92 9.73 -43.92
N MET A 21 42.47 10.46 -42.96
CA MET A 21 42.50 10.03 -41.55
C MET A 21 41.13 10.20 -40.89
N GLN A 22 40.43 11.30 -41.17
CA GLN A 22 39.07 11.57 -40.69
C GLN A 22 38.07 10.57 -41.28
N SER A 23 38.21 10.22 -42.56
CA SER A 23 37.40 9.20 -43.22
C SER A 23 37.59 7.82 -42.55
N MET A 24 38.82 7.47 -42.21
CA MET A 24 39.11 6.22 -41.50
C MET A 24 38.45 6.19 -40.10
N GLN A 25 38.56 7.29 -39.34
CA GLN A 25 37.89 7.43 -38.04
C GLN A 25 36.36 7.36 -38.16
N TRP A 26 35.79 8.02 -39.18
CA TRP A 26 34.36 7.98 -39.47
C TRP A 26 33.86 6.55 -39.75
N CYS A 27 34.61 5.77 -40.55
CA CYS A 27 34.32 4.36 -40.78
C CYS A 27 34.46 3.50 -39.52
N MET A 28 35.41 3.81 -38.63
CA MET A 28 35.52 3.10 -37.35
C MET A 28 34.28 3.31 -36.48
N TRP A 29 33.74 4.54 -36.45
CA TRP A 29 32.53 4.85 -35.69
C TRP A 29 31.27 4.22 -36.31
N MET A 30 31.14 4.22 -37.64
CA MET A 30 30.10 3.47 -38.37
C MET A 30 30.10 1.98 -37.99
N ASN A 31 31.29 1.40 -37.77
CA ASN A 31 31.47 0.01 -37.37
C ASN A 31 31.29 -0.23 -35.85
N GLY A 32 30.86 0.78 -35.09
CA GLY A 32 30.51 0.66 -33.67
C GLY A 32 31.63 0.98 -32.68
N HIS A 33 32.79 1.48 -33.14
CA HIS A 33 33.82 1.96 -32.22
C HIS A 33 33.38 3.29 -31.58
N THR A 34 33.37 3.37 -30.25
CA THR A 34 33.10 4.62 -29.52
C THR A 34 34.42 5.20 -29.02
N PRO A 35 34.78 6.45 -29.38
CA PRO A 35 36.03 7.05 -28.96
C PRO A 35 36.06 7.25 -27.44
N SER A 36 37.19 6.95 -26.84
CA SER A 36 37.49 7.12 -25.42
C SER A 36 37.69 8.59 -25.04
N LEU A 37 37.63 8.89 -23.74
CA LEU A 37 37.81 10.25 -23.23
C LEU A 37 39.17 10.86 -23.59
N ASN A 38 40.22 10.03 -23.71
CA ASN A 38 41.56 10.46 -24.10
C ASN A 38 41.65 10.79 -25.60
N GLU A 39 40.96 10.03 -26.45
CA GLU A 39 40.93 10.29 -27.91
C GLU A 39 40.16 11.57 -28.25
N LEU A 40 39.18 11.94 -27.42
CA LEU A 40 38.41 13.18 -27.54
C LEU A 40 39.11 14.42 -26.95
N GLN A 41 40.34 14.29 -26.42
CA GLN A 41 41.12 15.45 -25.99
C GLN A 41 41.61 16.30 -27.16
N SER A 42 41.80 15.68 -28.34
CA SER A 42 42.08 16.41 -29.57
C SER A 42 40.83 17.15 -30.05
N VAL A 43 40.95 18.48 -30.20
CA VAL A 43 39.86 19.35 -30.69
C VAL A 43 39.32 18.86 -32.04
N GLN A 44 40.21 18.44 -32.94
CA GLN A 44 39.84 17.97 -34.28
C GLN A 44 39.04 16.66 -34.25
N THR A 45 39.42 15.71 -33.38
CA THR A 45 38.71 14.44 -33.22
C THR A 45 37.34 14.66 -32.58
N LYS A 46 37.27 15.59 -31.62
CA LYS A 46 36.02 15.94 -30.94
C LYS A 46 35.01 16.57 -31.90
N GLU A 47 35.42 17.55 -32.70
CA GLU A 47 34.55 18.21 -33.69
C GLU A 47 34.04 17.22 -34.75
N LEU A 48 34.93 16.33 -35.23
CA LEU A 48 34.56 15.29 -36.19
C LEU A 48 33.54 14.30 -35.60
N TYR A 49 33.72 13.90 -34.34
CA TYR A 49 32.80 12.98 -33.66
C TYR A 49 31.44 13.63 -33.35
N GLU A 50 31.40 14.92 -33.03
CA GLU A 50 30.16 15.68 -32.90
C GLU A 50 29.40 15.76 -34.23
N ARG A 51 30.11 15.97 -35.35
CA ARG A 51 29.54 15.92 -36.70
C ARG A 51 29.00 14.53 -37.05
N TYR A 52 29.75 13.47 -36.75
CA TYR A 52 29.29 12.09 -36.90
C TYR A 52 28.01 11.83 -36.10
N ARG A 53 27.95 12.25 -34.83
CA ARG A 53 26.75 12.09 -34.00
C ARG A 53 25.55 12.91 -34.48
N ALA A 54 25.78 14.10 -35.04
CA ALA A 54 24.71 14.91 -35.62
C ALA A 54 24.06 14.22 -36.83
N GLN A 55 24.85 13.52 -37.64
CA GLN A 55 24.40 12.82 -38.84
C GLN A 55 23.86 11.41 -38.56
N ASN A 56 24.51 10.64 -37.68
CA ASN A 56 24.27 9.21 -37.46
C ASN A 56 23.69 8.86 -36.07
N GLY A 57 23.66 9.80 -35.13
CA GLY A 57 23.30 9.54 -33.72
C GLY A 57 21.86 9.06 -33.47
N ARG A 58 20.97 9.16 -34.46
CA ARG A 58 19.63 8.52 -34.40
C ARG A 58 19.67 7.01 -34.70
N SER A 59 20.67 6.54 -35.45
CA SER A 59 20.88 5.12 -35.77
C SER A 59 21.56 4.38 -34.61
N ASP A 60 22.56 5.01 -33.98
CA ASP A 60 23.31 4.43 -32.85
C ASP A 60 22.40 4.12 -31.65
N LEU A 61 21.42 4.98 -31.37
CA LEU A 61 20.45 4.74 -30.30
C LEU A 61 19.53 3.56 -30.62
N ARG A 62 19.12 3.39 -31.89
CA ARG A 62 18.31 2.25 -32.33
C ARG A 62 19.12 0.94 -32.25
N ALA A 63 20.37 0.96 -32.67
CA ALA A 63 21.29 -0.18 -32.57
C ALA A 63 21.54 -0.56 -31.10
N ALA A 64 21.82 0.42 -30.23
CA ALA A 64 22.00 0.20 -28.79
C ALA A 64 20.74 -0.35 -28.11
N VAL A 65 19.55 0.14 -28.49
CA VAL A 65 18.27 -0.40 -28.00
C VAL A 65 18.05 -1.84 -28.49
N ALA A 66 18.37 -2.14 -29.75
CA ALA A 66 18.26 -3.49 -30.31
C ALA A 66 19.24 -4.47 -29.63
N ASP A 67 20.48 -4.05 -29.36
CA ASP A 67 21.47 -4.83 -28.63
C ASP A 67 21.05 -5.09 -27.19
N LYS A 68 20.51 -4.08 -26.49
CA LYS A 68 19.92 -4.26 -25.16
C LYS A 68 18.80 -5.28 -25.19
N LEU A 69 17.88 -5.19 -26.15
CA LEU A 69 16.76 -6.14 -26.27
C LEU A 69 17.26 -7.57 -26.58
N ARG A 70 18.28 -7.73 -27.43
CA ARG A 70 18.93 -9.02 -27.69
C ARG A 70 19.61 -9.58 -26.44
N ALA A 71 20.36 -8.75 -25.71
CA ALA A 71 21.00 -9.15 -24.46
C ALA A 71 19.96 -9.59 -23.40
N GLU A 72 18.88 -8.83 -23.23
CA GLU A 72 17.77 -9.20 -22.35
C GLU A 72 17.10 -10.51 -22.77
N ALA A 73 16.93 -10.75 -24.07
CA ALA A 73 16.37 -11.99 -24.59
C ALA A 73 17.29 -13.19 -24.33
N SER A 74 18.60 -13.03 -24.52
CA SER A 74 19.61 -14.05 -24.21
C SER A 74 19.66 -14.37 -22.72
N ILE A 75 19.65 -13.35 -21.85
CA ILE A 75 19.56 -13.52 -20.39
C ILE A 75 18.27 -14.26 -20.01
N ARG A 76 17.13 -13.92 -20.62
CA ARG A 76 15.88 -14.66 -20.41
C ARG A 76 15.98 -16.13 -20.83
N ARG A 77 16.64 -16.42 -21.96
CA ARG A 77 16.84 -17.78 -22.46
C ARG A 77 17.75 -18.60 -21.54
N ILE A 78 18.88 -18.04 -21.13
CA ILE A 78 19.82 -18.66 -20.17
C ILE A 78 19.11 -18.89 -18.82
N ALA A 79 18.31 -17.93 -18.36
CA ALA A 79 17.50 -18.12 -17.17
C ALA A 79 16.47 -19.25 -17.34
N MET A 80 15.83 -19.37 -18.50
CA MET A 80 14.87 -20.46 -18.80
C MET A 80 15.51 -21.85 -18.81
N GLN A 81 16.79 -21.95 -19.14
CA GLN A 81 17.55 -23.20 -19.11
C GLN A 81 18.06 -23.56 -17.71
N ASN A 82 17.92 -22.68 -16.70
CA ASN A 82 18.31 -22.99 -15.33
C ASN A 82 17.30 -23.94 -14.65
N PRO A 83 17.73 -25.12 -14.16
CA PRO A 83 16.87 -26.04 -13.41
C PRO A 83 16.27 -25.40 -12.14
N ASN A 84 16.96 -24.39 -11.60
CA ASN A 84 16.57 -23.63 -10.40
C ASN A 84 15.60 -22.46 -10.69
N ARG A 85 15.13 -22.28 -11.93
CA ARG A 85 14.12 -21.26 -12.27
C ARG A 85 12.74 -21.74 -11.85
N VAL A 86 12.53 -21.82 -10.54
CA VAL A 86 11.21 -21.93 -9.94
C VAL A 86 10.60 -20.53 -9.95
N SER A 87 9.35 -20.40 -10.40
CA SER A 87 8.63 -19.14 -10.38
C SER A 87 7.19 -19.35 -9.97
N LEU A 88 6.67 -18.47 -9.13
CA LEU A 88 5.23 -18.40 -8.91
C LEU A 88 4.56 -17.80 -10.13
N ASN A 89 3.37 -18.28 -10.48
CA ASN A 89 2.45 -17.59 -11.38
C ASN A 89 1.66 -16.50 -10.63
N GLN A 90 0.91 -15.64 -11.33
CA GLN A 90 0.25 -14.49 -10.70
C GLN A 90 -0.87 -14.90 -9.71
N SER A 91 -1.57 -16.00 -9.99
CA SER A 91 -2.58 -16.56 -9.08
C SER A 91 -1.97 -17.01 -7.77
N GLN A 92 -0.84 -17.72 -7.80
CA GLN A 92 -0.11 -18.11 -6.59
C GLN A 92 0.37 -16.90 -5.78
N VAL A 93 0.90 -15.85 -6.44
CA VAL A 93 1.26 -14.60 -5.72
C VAL A 93 0.03 -13.94 -5.09
N THR A 94 -1.11 -14.01 -5.75
CA THR A 94 -2.39 -13.48 -5.23
C THR A 94 -2.85 -14.26 -4.00
N GLN A 95 -2.72 -15.58 -4.01
CA GLN A 95 -3.00 -16.44 -2.87
C GLN A 95 -2.02 -16.18 -1.71
N ALA A 96 -0.70 -16.04 -1.99
CA ALA A 96 0.28 -15.71 -0.96
C ALA A 96 -0.02 -14.38 -0.26
N VAL A 97 -0.43 -13.36 -1.03
CA VAL A 97 -0.87 -12.07 -0.49
C VAL A 97 -2.13 -12.23 0.35
N LYS A 98 -3.11 -13.02 -0.10
CA LYS A 98 -4.32 -13.32 0.69
C LYS A 98 -3.97 -13.97 2.03
N THR A 99 -3.17 -15.04 2.01
CA THR A 99 -2.69 -15.72 3.24
C THR A 99 -1.95 -14.77 4.18
N SER A 100 -1.23 -13.80 3.63
CA SER A 100 -0.52 -12.78 4.44
C SER A 100 -1.47 -11.75 5.06
N LEU A 101 -2.59 -11.46 4.39
CA LEU A 101 -3.63 -10.56 4.92
C LEU A 101 -4.56 -11.26 5.91
N ASP A 102 -4.71 -12.59 5.82
CA ASP A 102 -5.52 -13.40 6.74
C ASP A 102 -5.04 -13.31 8.21
N VAL A 103 -3.82 -12.82 8.44
CA VAL A 103 -3.30 -12.39 9.77
C VAL A 103 -4.28 -11.47 10.50
N PHE A 104 -5.02 -10.65 9.76
CA PHE A 104 -6.07 -9.81 10.32
C PHE A 104 -7.15 -10.64 11.04
N ASN A 105 -7.58 -11.76 10.45
CA ASN A 105 -8.64 -12.61 11.01
C ASN A 105 -8.12 -13.58 12.08
N ASN A 106 -7.01 -14.26 11.81
CA ASN A 106 -6.50 -15.33 12.69
C ASN A 106 -5.52 -14.82 13.77
N GLY A 107 -4.86 -13.68 13.56
CA GLY A 107 -3.88 -13.11 14.50
C GLY A 107 -2.51 -13.78 14.45
N GLU A 108 -2.32 -14.78 13.58
CA GLU A 108 -1.14 -15.63 13.54
C GLU A 108 -0.30 -15.33 12.30
N THR A 109 0.95 -14.91 12.52
CA THR A 109 1.91 -14.72 11.43
C THR A 109 2.51 -16.06 11.00
N LYS A 110 2.73 -16.20 9.70
CA LYS A 110 3.40 -17.35 9.10
C LYS A 110 4.70 -16.91 8.44
N PRO A 111 5.80 -17.64 8.62
CA PRO A 111 7.03 -17.36 7.90
C PRO A 111 6.76 -17.29 6.40
N ALA A 112 7.25 -16.26 5.71
CA ALA A 112 7.05 -16.10 4.26
C ALA A 112 7.55 -17.33 3.47
N VAL A 113 8.55 -18.04 4.00
CA VAL A 113 9.04 -19.32 3.46
C VAL A 113 7.95 -20.38 3.46
N SER A 114 7.19 -20.50 4.56
CA SER A 114 6.09 -21.46 4.68
C SER A 114 5.00 -21.15 3.66
N ILE A 115 4.59 -19.87 3.57
CA ILE A 115 3.54 -19.43 2.64
C ILE A 115 3.90 -19.78 1.19
N VAL A 116 5.15 -19.54 0.79
CA VAL A 116 5.59 -19.82 -0.58
C VAL A 116 5.84 -21.32 -0.79
N ARG A 117 6.28 -22.06 0.23
CA ARG A 117 6.44 -23.53 0.18
C ARG A 117 5.11 -24.24 -0.06
N ASP A 118 4.04 -23.80 0.59
CA ASP A 118 2.70 -24.36 0.43
C ASP A 118 2.20 -24.24 -1.03
N LEU A 119 2.67 -23.21 -1.75
CA LEU A 119 2.32 -22.96 -3.16
C LEU A 119 3.25 -23.68 -4.16
N LEU A 120 4.39 -24.18 -3.69
CA LEU A 120 5.43 -24.83 -4.49
C LEU A 120 5.96 -26.08 -3.74
N PRO A 121 5.12 -27.13 -3.59
CA PRO A 121 5.50 -28.32 -2.84
C PRO A 121 6.70 -29.00 -3.51
N GLY A 122 7.67 -29.42 -2.68
CA GLY A 122 8.87 -30.13 -3.13
C GLY A 122 9.89 -29.29 -3.90
N LYS A 123 9.72 -27.96 -3.99
CA LYS A 123 10.65 -27.07 -4.72
C LYS A 123 11.40 -26.12 -3.80
N ASP A 124 12.58 -25.69 -4.25
CA ASP A 124 13.36 -24.70 -3.55
C ASP A 124 12.71 -23.32 -3.59
N VAL A 125 12.44 -22.80 -2.39
CA VAL A 125 11.67 -21.57 -2.16
C VAL A 125 12.58 -20.34 -2.10
N LYS A 126 13.83 -20.50 -1.64
CA LYS A 126 14.80 -19.40 -1.45
C LYS A 126 15.01 -18.56 -2.73
N PRO A 127 15.19 -19.15 -3.93
CA PRO A 127 15.40 -18.37 -5.16
C PRO A 127 14.18 -17.53 -5.54
N VAL A 128 12.98 -18.04 -5.27
CA VAL A 128 11.71 -17.33 -5.55
C VAL A 128 11.55 -16.14 -4.61
N MET A 129 11.85 -16.32 -3.34
CA MET A 129 11.62 -15.33 -2.30
C MET A 129 12.50 -14.10 -2.43
N ASN A 130 13.78 -14.29 -2.75
CA ASN A 130 14.77 -13.22 -2.83
C ASN A 130 14.89 -12.61 -4.22
N ARG A 131 14.03 -13.01 -5.15
CA ARG A 131 14.03 -12.45 -6.50
C ARG A 131 13.61 -10.97 -6.46
N PRO A 132 14.38 -10.06 -7.09
CA PRO A 132 14.01 -8.66 -7.17
C PRO A 132 12.86 -8.43 -8.17
N GLN A 133 12.37 -7.19 -8.25
CA GLN A 133 11.35 -6.70 -9.17
C GLN A 133 9.97 -7.38 -9.00
N GLN A 134 9.64 -7.86 -7.80
CA GLN A 134 8.33 -8.46 -7.51
C GLN A 134 7.26 -7.43 -7.15
N ARG A 135 7.64 -6.17 -6.88
CA ARG A 135 6.72 -5.11 -6.43
C ARG A 135 5.47 -4.96 -7.30
N LYS A 136 5.63 -4.95 -8.63
CA LYS A 136 4.50 -4.80 -9.58
C LYS A 136 3.51 -5.97 -9.46
N ARG A 137 4.01 -7.19 -9.29
CA ARG A 137 3.20 -8.40 -9.14
C ARG A 137 2.47 -8.44 -7.81
N MET A 138 3.14 -8.03 -6.73
CA MET A 138 2.55 -7.91 -5.41
C MET A 138 1.47 -6.82 -5.37
N LYS A 139 1.70 -5.66 -6.00
CA LYS A 139 0.65 -4.63 -6.14
C LYS A 139 -0.57 -5.14 -6.91
N LYS A 140 -0.36 -5.90 -8.00
CA LYS A 140 -1.46 -6.53 -8.74
C LYS A 140 -2.22 -7.55 -7.88
N ALA A 141 -1.50 -8.34 -7.09
CA ALA A 141 -2.08 -9.29 -6.14
C ALA A 141 -2.85 -8.60 -5.00
N MET A 142 -2.37 -7.47 -4.47
CA MET A 142 -3.13 -6.67 -3.49
C MET A 142 -4.43 -6.15 -4.08
N LYS A 143 -4.39 -5.60 -5.31
CA LYS A 143 -5.60 -5.14 -6.01
C LYS A 143 -6.63 -6.25 -6.21
N ALA A 144 -6.18 -7.45 -6.53
CA ALA A 144 -7.06 -8.62 -6.65
C ALA A 144 -7.70 -9.04 -5.31
N ASN A 145 -7.06 -8.70 -4.18
CA ASN A 145 -7.58 -8.93 -2.84
C ASN A 145 -8.22 -7.67 -2.22
N ALA A 146 -8.61 -6.66 -3.01
CA ALA A 146 -9.12 -5.38 -2.49
C ALA A 146 -10.33 -5.53 -1.55
N GLY A 147 -11.14 -6.57 -1.72
CA GLY A 147 -12.27 -6.88 -0.83
C GLY A 147 -11.91 -7.55 0.49
N HIS A 148 -10.62 -7.79 0.77
CA HIS A 148 -10.19 -8.43 2.01
C HIS A 148 -10.45 -7.52 3.23
N PRO A 149 -10.97 -8.04 4.36
CA PRO A 149 -11.28 -7.24 5.55
C PRO A 149 -10.14 -6.31 5.99
N ALA A 150 -8.91 -6.83 6.07
CA ALA A 150 -7.73 -6.03 6.39
C ALA A 150 -7.56 -4.78 5.50
N ILE A 151 -7.79 -4.88 4.19
CA ILE A 151 -7.64 -3.76 3.26
C ILE A 151 -8.79 -2.77 3.44
N VAL A 152 -10.02 -3.28 3.57
CA VAL A 152 -11.22 -2.47 3.77
C VAL A 152 -11.14 -1.67 5.07
N THR A 153 -10.76 -2.32 6.18
CA THR A 153 -10.61 -1.67 7.49
C THR A 153 -9.48 -0.65 7.47
N ALA A 154 -8.32 -0.99 6.89
CA ALA A 154 -7.21 -0.04 6.75
C ALA A 154 -7.60 1.21 5.96
N GLN A 155 -8.42 1.05 4.91
CA GLN A 155 -8.93 2.16 4.12
C GLN A 155 -9.93 3.02 4.92
N LYS A 156 -10.82 2.40 5.71
CA LYS A 156 -11.74 3.13 6.60
C LYS A 156 -11.01 3.93 7.67
N GLN A 157 -9.92 3.38 8.22
CA GLN A 157 -9.05 4.03 9.20
C GLN A 157 -8.15 5.13 8.60
N GLY A 158 -8.20 5.36 7.29
CA GLY A 158 -7.39 6.38 6.61
C GLY A 158 -5.92 6.01 6.42
N ASN A 159 -5.51 4.78 6.76
CA ASN A 159 -4.14 4.30 6.63
C ASN A 159 -4.06 3.06 5.71
N PRO A 160 -4.16 3.23 4.37
CA PRO A 160 -4.19 2.11 3.45
C PRO A 160 -2.86 1.33 3.45
N ILE A 161 -2.95 0.00 3.43
CA ILE A 161 -1.77 -0.88 3.36
C ILE A 161 -0.99 -0.62 2.07
N ARG A 162 0.30 -0.25 2.19
CA ARG A 162 1.20 0.05 1.07
C ARG A 162 2.17 -1.10 0.79
N MET A 163 2.67 -1.15 -0.44
CA MET A 163 3.62 -2.17 -0.91
C MET A 163 4.87 -1.49 -1.46
N ASP A 164 5.91 -1.47 -0.64
CA ASP A 164 7.20 -0.84 -0.97
C ASP A 164 8.34 -1.83 -1.13
N ALA A 165 8.16 -3.04 -0.62
CA ALA A 165 9.05 -4.17 -0.82
C ALA A 165 9.18 -4.56 -2.31
N ASP A 166 10.42 -4.92 -2.69
CA ASP A 166 10.72 -5.39 -4.04
C ASP A 166 10.91 -6.91 -4.15
N THR A 167 10.94 -7.62 -3.02
CA THR A 167 11.02 -9.08 -2.94
C THR A 167 9.77 -9.69 -2.29
N LEU A 168 9.50 -10.97 -2.57
CA LEU A 168 8.38 -11.67 -1.94
C LEU A 168 8.61 -11.88 -0.44
N SER A 169 9.85 -12.12 -0.02
CA SER A 169 10.20 -12.27 1.41
C SER A 169 9.81 -11.05 2.23
N SER A 170 10.31 -9.89 1.82
CA SER A 170 10.05 -8.61 2.49
C SER A 170 8.60 -8.17 2.33
N GLY A 171 8.01 -8.36 1.16
CA GLY A 171 6.65 -7.91 0.87
C GLY A 171 5.58 -8.71 1.61
N LEU A 172 5.70 -10.04 1.69
CA LEU A 172 4.73 -10.86 2.43
C LEU A 172 4.83 -10.59 3.94
N MET A 173 6.04 -10.41 4.47
CA MET A 173 6.24 -10.05 5.88
C MET A 173 5.67 -8.66 6.20
N SER A 174 5.91 -7.67 5.33
CA SER A 174 5.36 -6.32 5.46
C SER A 174 3.83 -6.32 5.47
N LEU A 175 3.19 -7.14 4.63
CA LEU A 175 1.74 -7.29 4.62
C LEU A 175 1.19 -7.88 5.92
N GLN A 176 1.84 -8.92 6.44
CA GLN A 176 1.43 -9.54 7.70
C GLN A 176 1.51 -8.55 8.86
N ASN A 177 2.62 -7.80 8.93
CA ASN A 177 2.80 -6.76 9.95
C ASN A 177 1.72 -5.66 9.83
N ALA A 178 1.45 -5.19 8.61
CA ALA A 178 0.41 -4.20 8.38
C ALA A 178 -0.99 -4.71 8.76
N ALA A 179 -1.33 -5.94 8.36
CA ALA A 179 -2.61 -6.57 8.71
C ALA A 179 -2.77 -6.74 10.23
N MET A 180 -1.69 -7.10 10.95
CA MET A 180 -1.70 -7.18 12.41
C MET A 180 -1.90 -5.81 13.07
N VAL A 181 -1.26 -4.76 12.57
CA VAL A 181 -1.45 -3.40 13.08
C VAL A 181 -2.89 -2.96 12.88
N VAL A 182 -3.46 -3.16 11.70
CA VAL A 182 -4.86 -2.82 11.39
C VAL A 182 -5.82 -3.58 12.29
N ARG A 183 -5.57 -4.87 12.55
CA ARG A 183 -6.35 -5.66 13.51
C ARG A 183 -6.31 -5.06 14.91
N LYS A 184 -5.12 -4.79 15.45
CA LYS A 184 -4.97 -4.21 16.78
C LYS A 184 -5.67 -2.86 16.89
N LEU A 185 -5.57 -2.02 15.85
CA LEU A 185 -6.26 -0.74 15.80
C LEU A 185 -7.79 -0.92 15.84
N ASP A 186 -8.34 -1.84 15.05
CA ASP A 186 -9.78 -2.15 15.06
C ASP A 186 -10.25 -2.67 16.43
N GLU A 187 -9.46 -3.50 17.10
CA GLU A 187 -9.74 -3.97 18.47
C GLU A 187 -9.70 -2.82 19.48
N HIS A 188 -8.74 -1.90 19.35
CA HIS A 188 -8.63 -0.71 20.21
C HIS A 188 -9.80 0.27 20.00
N GLU A 189 -10.20 0.53 18.75
CA GLU A 189 -11.34 1.40 18.41
C GLU A 189 -12.63 0.85 19.03
N LYS A 190 -12.87 -0.47 18.93
CA LYS A 190 -14.03 -1.12 19.58
C LYS A 190 -13.99 -0.97 21.10
N ARG A 191 -12.83 -1.20 21.70
CA ARG A 191 -12.67 -1.07 23.16
C ARG A 191 -12.88 0.36 23.64
N LEU A 192 -12.47 1.36 22.86
CA LEU A 192 -12.74 2.76 23.17
C LEU A 192 -14.24 3.07 23.10
N GLY A 193 -14.95 2.59 22.08
CA GLY A 193 -16.40 2.73 22.00
C GLY A 193 -17.14 2.10 23.19
N ASP A 194 -16.72 0.90 23.62
CA ASP A 194 -17.27 0.24 24.82
C ASP A 194 -16.95 1.00 26.11
N MET A 195 -15.78 1.65 26.19
CA MET A 195 -15.42 2.47 27.34
C MET A 195 -16.23 3.77 27.38
N GLU A 196 -16.43 4.42 26.24
CA GLU A 196 -17.27 5.62 26.12
C GLU A 196 -18.72 5.33 26.49
N SER A 197 -19.27 4.18 26.09
CA SER A 197 -20.64 3.79 26.48
C SER A 197 -20.75 3.58 27.99
N ARG A 198 -19.78 2.90 28.60
CA ARG A 198 -19.73 2.70 30.07
C ARG A 198 -19.55 4.00 30.83
N LEU A 199 -18.72 4.93 30.32
CA LEU A 199 -18.54 6.25 30.93
C LEU A 199 -19.86 7.03 30.90
N LYS A 200 -20.59 7.00 29.78
CA LYS A 200 -21.90 7.64 29.67
C LYS A 200 -22.92 7.06 30.65
N GLU A 201 -22.92 5.75 30.85
CA GLU A 201 -23.76 5.09 31.86
C GLU A 201 -23.40 5.51 33.29
N LEU A 202 -22.10 5.59 33.59
CA LEU A 202 -21.61 6.03 34.90
C LEU A 202 -21.92 7.51 35.17
N GLU A 203 -21.80 8.38 34.17
CA GLU A 203 -22.21 9.79 34.29
C GLU A 203 -23.71 9.93 34.52
N ALA A 204 -24.53 9.15 33.82
CA ALA A 204 -25.98 9.11 34.04
C ALA A 204 -26.33 8.58 35.45
N PHE A 205 -25.58 7.59 35.94
CA PHE A 205 -25.73 7.10 37.30
C PHE A 205 -25.34 8.18 38.33
N LYS A 206 -24.17 8.80 38.16
CA LYS A 206 -23.63 9.84 39.03
C LYS A 206 -24.58 11.03 39.16
N THR A 207 -25.06 11.56 38.04
CA THR A 207 -26.03 12.68 38.03
C THR A 207 -27.33 12.32 38.73
N ASN A 208 -27.81 11.08 38.61
CA ASN A 208 -28.99 10.62 39.33
C ASN A 208 -28.74 10.48 40.84
N THR A 209 -27.57 10.01 41.25
CA THR A 209 -27.20 9.93 42.68
C THR A 209 -26.99 11.31 43.29
N GLU A 210 -26.33 12.23 42.59
CA GLU A 210 -26.12 13.61 43.06
C GLU A 210 -27.45 14.34 43.28
N LYS A 211 -28.45 14.13 42.42
CA LYS A 211 -29.81 14.68 42.63
C LYS A 211 -30.47 14.16 43.91
N ARG A 212 -30.24 12.88 44.26
CA ARG A 212 -30.77 12.32 45.51
C ARG A 212 -30.06 12.89 46.72
N HIS A 213 -28.73 12.96 46.68
CA HIS A 213 -27.96 13.56 47.77
C HIS A 213 -28.25 15.05 47.95
N ALA A 214 -28.47 15.82 46.88
CA ALA A 214 -28.87 17.22 46.99
C ALA A 214 -30.21 17.41 47.74
N ILE A 215 -31.12 16.43 47.67
CA ILE A 215 -32.36 16.44 48.47
C ILE A 215 -32.03 16.15 49.93
N GLU A 216 -31.22 15.13 50.21
CA GLU A 216 -30.79 14.77 51.56
C GLU A 216 -30.02 15.92 52.25
N ASP A 217 -29.10 16.58 51.53
CA ASP A 217 -28.30 17.73 52.00
C ASP A 217 -29.18 18.96 52.29
N SER A 218 -30.33 19.09 51.61
CA SER A 218 -31.32 20.14 51.91
C SER A 218 -32.14 19.86 53.18
N GLY A 219 -31.88 18.75 53.87
CA GLY A 219 -32.59 18.33 55.07
C GLY A 219 -33.99 17.78 54.83
N GLN A 220 -34.37 17.56 53.56
CA GLN A 220 -35.65 16.97 53.17
C GLN A 220 -35.49 15.49 52.87
N THR A 221 -36.49 14.68 53.21
CA THR A 221 -36.51 13.30 52.73
C THR A 221 -36.94 13.24 51.25
N PRO A 222 -36.46 12.27 50.46
CA PRO A 222 -36.87 12.11 49.06
C PRO A 222 -38.40 12.02 48.88
N GLU A 223 -39.11 11.39 49.83
CA GLU A 223 -40.58 11.33 49.83
C GLU A 223 -41.24 12.70 50.00
N GLN A 224 -40.74 13.54 50.92
CA GLN A 224 -41.28 14.88 51.14
C GLN A 224 -41.17 15.75 49.89
N ARG A 225 -39.99 15.72 49.22
CA ARG A 225 -39.77 16.49 48.00
C ARG A 225 -40.66 16.03 46.85
N VAL A 226 -40.87 14.71 46.70
CA VAL A 226 -41.79 14.14 45.71
C VAL A 226 -43.22 14.63 45.91
N LEU A 227 -43.71 14.64 47.16
CA LEU A 227 -45.07 15.10 47.47
C LEU A 227 -45.24 16.60 47.26
N GLU A 228 -44.23 17.40 47.59
CA GLU A 228 -44.24 18.85 47.35
C GLU A 228 -44.36 19.17 45.85
N LEU A 229 -43.51 18.56 45.02
CA LEU A 229 -43.55 18.73 43.58
C LEU A 229 -44.87 18.23 42.97
N ARG A 230 -45.45 17.17 43.55
CA ARG A 230 -46.77 16.67 43.12
C ARG A 230 -47.88 17.67 43.46
N LYS A 231 -47.87 18.28 44.65
CA LYS A 231 -48.81 19.33 45.05
C LYS A 231 -48.67 20.58 44.18
N GLN A 232 -47.48 20.86 43.67
CA GLN A 232 -47.23 21.93 42.68
C GLN A 232 -47.76 21.59 41.27
N GLY A 233 -48.36 20.42 41.07
CA GLY A 233 -49.01 20.03 39.81
C GLY A 233 -48.09 19.33 38.80
N LEU A 234 -46.85 19.01 39.16
CA LEU A 234 -45.95 18.30 38.24
C LEU A 234 -46.42 16.86 37.98
N GLY A 235 -46.24 16.42 36.73
CA GLY A 235 -46.50 15.04 36.33
C GLY A 235 -45.42 14.08 36.84
N TYR A 236 -45.76 12.80 37.02
CA TYR A 236 -44.85 11.78 37.58
C TYR A 236 -43.50 11.68 36.87
N LYS A 237 -43.47 11.85 35.54
CA LYS A 237 -42.22 11.84 34.76
C LYS A 237 -41.34 13.05 35.08
N ALA A 238 -41.93 14.24 35.22
CA ALA A 238 -41.20 15.46 35.55
C ALA A 238 -40.62 15.39 36.97
N ILE A 239 -41.39 14.86 37.93
CA ILE A 239 -40.94 14.63 39.31
C ILE A 239 -39.78 13.64 39.35
N SER A 240 -39.88 12.53 38.59
CA SER A 240 -38.81 11.54 38.47
C SER A 240 -37.51 12.15 37.95
N THR A 241 -37.59 13.01 36.92
CA THR A 241 -36.42 13.72 36.37
C THR A 241 -35.80 14.71 37.36
N ALA A 242 -36.63 15.42 38.13
CA ALA A 242 -36.20 16.42 39.11
C ALA A 242 -35.57 15.80 40.36
N THR A 243 -36.10 14.66 40.83
CA THR A 243 -35.69 14.03 42.10
C THR A 243 -34.72 12.88 41.94
N GLY A 244 -34.55 12.33 40.73
CA GLY A 244 -33.74 11.13 40.50
C GLY A 244 -34.37 9.84 41.04
N VAL A 245 -35.62 9.89 41.51
CA VAL A 245 -36.41 8.74 41.98
C VAL A 245 -37.14 8.10 40.79
N PRO A 246 -37.16 6.76 40.64
CA PRO A 246 -37.87 6.10 39.54
C PRO A 246 -39.36 6.46 39.51
N ALA A 247 -39.94 6.64 38.31
CA ALA A 247 -41.33 7.08 38.16
C ALA A 247 -42.36 6.08 38.75
N SER A 248 -42.04 4.79 38.81
CA SER A 248 -42.83 3.78 39.52
C SER A 248 -42.86 4.05 41.01
N THR A 249 -41.69 4.28 41.60
CA THR A 249 -41.53 4.62 43.02
C THR A 249 -42.22 5.94 43.37
N VAL A 250 -42.11 6.97 42.52
CA VAL A 250 -42.86 8.24 42.67
C VAL A 250 -44.36 7.99 42.72
N ARG A 251 -44.90 7.17 41.81
CA ARG A 251 -46.32 6.83 41.77
C ARG A 251 -46.77 6.12 43.04
N ASP A 252 -45.98 5.18 43.54
CA ASP A 252 -46.31 4.44 44.75
C ASP A 252 -46.26 5.32 46.00
N MET A 253 -45.32 6.27 46.08
CA MET A 253 -45.24 7.28 47.13
C MET A 253 -46.46 8.21 47.12
N CYS A 254 -46.85 8.73 45.94
CA CYS A 254 -48.05 9.56 45.79
C CYS A 254 -49.33 8.81 46.19
N LYS A 255 -49.47 7.55 45.75
CA LYS A 255 -50.61 6.68 46.11
C LYS A 255 -50.71 6.44 47.61
N ARG A 256 -49.60 6.15 48.29
CA ARG A 256 -49.56 5.94 49.75
C ARG A 256 -50.04 7.16 50.55
N HIS A 257 -49.88 8.35 49.98
CA HIS A 257 -50.27 9.61 50.61
C HIS A 257 -51.54 10.25 50.03
N SER A 258 -52.26 9.55 49.14
CA SER A 258 -53.50 10.02 48.51
C SER A 258 -53.38 11.35 47.74
N VAL A 259 -52.26 11.54 47.02
CA VAL A 259 -51.96 12.73 46.17
C VAL A 259 -51.73 12.35 44.70
#